data_AF-A0AAE0WC04-F1
#
_entry.id   AF-A0AAE0WC04-F1
#
_cell.length_a   1.000
_cell.length_b   1.000
_cell.length_c   1.000
_cell.angle_alpha   90.00
_cell.angle_beta   90.00
_cell.angle_gamma   90.00
#
_symmetry.space_group_name_H-M   'P 1'
#
loop_
_entity.id
_entity.type
_entity.pdbx_description
1 polymer ?
#
loop_
_entity_poly.entity_id
_entity_poly.type
_entity_poly.pdbx_seq_one_letter_code
_entity_poly.pdbx_strand_id
1 'polypeptide(L)'
;MLVKITILLLVITLIEGIPLSQGDNLTKRGIGVNCTTTLDCDPGLCCRDASGQILTSDIEGLLPLPAVENTFGTCSRQLGREGEPCDCGCRRGLECYRPLTGRCCAPMTCTNAAYVRKQREYWEKCFSDPTCPLPV
;
A
#
# COMPACT_ATOMS: atom_id res chain seq x y z
N MET A 1 55.68 29.60 31.35
CA MET A 1 54.38 30.29 31.19
C MET A 1 54.32 30.87 29.79
N LEU A 2 53.45 30.34 28.91
CA LEU A 2 52.89 30.89 27.66
C LEU A 2 52.03 29.74 27.08
N VAL A 3 50.77 29.55 27.49
CA VAL A 3 49.52 30.19 27.01
C VAL A 3 49.13 29.80 25.56
N LYS A 4 48.08 28.96 25.47
CA LYS A 4 46.98 28.87 24.47
C LYS A 4 47.16 28.18 23.09
N ILE A 5 46.58 26.96 23.00
CA ILE A 5 45.42 26.55 22.16
C ILE A 5 45.32 27.08 20.72
N THR A 6 45.41 26.16 19.74
CA THR A 6 44.73 26.22 18.41
C THR A 6 44.75 24.78 17.83
N ILE A 7 43.71 23.95 18.03
CA ILE A 7 42.57 23.68 17.13
C ILE A 7 42.92 23.65 15.63
N LEU A 8 42.51 22.53 15.00
CA LEU A 8 42.20 22.32 13.58
C LEU A 8 43.31 21.77 12.67
N LEU A 9 42.85 20.81 11.84
CA LEU A 9 43.46 20.26 10.62
C LEU A 9 44.32 19.00 10.83
N LEU A 10 43.68 17.84 10.69
CA LEU A 10 44.08 16.77 9.76
C LEU A 10 43.12 15.57 9.90
N VAL A 11 41.89 15.72 9.41
CA VAL A 11 41.00 14.60 9.09
C VAL A 11 40.60 14.77 7.64
N ILE A 12 41.50 14.39 6.73
CA ILE A 12 41.19 14.31 5.30
C ILE A 12 41.87 13.06 4.72
N THR A 13 41.02 12.26 4.09
CA THR A 13 41.26 11.24 3.05
C THR A 13 41.98 9.95 3.44
N LEU A 14 41.25 8.83 3.36
CA LEU A 14 41.40 7.83 2.28
C LEU A 14 40.43 6.67 2.55
N ILE A 15 39.21 6.77 2.03
CA ILE A 15 38.40 5.57 1.72
C ILE A 15 37.86 5.82 0.32
N GLU A 16 38.59 5.33 -0.68
CA GLU A 16 38.13 5.31 -2.06
C GLU A 16 36.93 4.34 -2.16
N GLY A 17 35.78 4.94 -2.50
CA GLY A 17 34.78 4.45 -3.44
C GLY A 17 34.72 2.94 -3.71
N ILE A 18 34.17 2.18 -2.77
CA ILE A 18 33.39 1.00 -3.14
C ILE A 18 31.98 1.51 -3.41
N PRO A 19 31.48 1.52 -4.66
CA PRO A 19 30.05 1.67 -4.87
C PRO A 19 29.41 0.42 -4.26
N LEU A 20 28.89 0.55 -3.04
CA LEU A 20 27.88 -0.37 -2.54
C LEU A 20 26.73 -0.28 -3.53
N SER A 21 26.68 -1.23 -4.47
CA SER A 21 25.48 -1.52 -5.25
C SER A 21 24.41 -1.87 -4.24
N GLN A 22 23.66 -0.86 -3.83
CA GLN A 22 22.48 -0.96 -3.00
C GLN A 22 21.51 -1.86 -3.76
N GLY A 23 21.43 -3.12 -3.33
CA GLY A 23 20.35 -4.01 -3.73
C GLY A 23 19.03 -3.26 -3.53
N ASP A 24 18.13 -3.42 -4.50
CA ASP A 24 16.85 -2.71 -4.65
C ASP A 24 16.21 -2.41 -3.30
N ASN A 25 16.55 -1.24 -2.77
CA ASN A 25 16.02 -0.77 -1.50
C ASN A 25 14.67 -0.20 -1.87
N LEU A 26 13.59 -0.92 -1.51
CA LEU A 26 12.20 -0.45 -1.49
C LEU A 26 12.14 0.82 -0.64
N THR A 27 12.66 1.91 -1.20
CA THR A 27 12.74 3.21 -0.54
C THR A 27 11.36 3.78 -0.71
N LYS A 28 10.51 3.40 0.25
CA LYS A 28 9.16 3.91 0.40
C LYS A 28 9.19 5.43 0.23
N ARG A 29 8.30 5.92 -0.63
CA ARG A 29 8.28 7.28 -1.13
C ARG A 29 7.29 8.11 -0.34
N GLY A 30 7.73 9.31 0.04
CA GLY A 30 6.91 10.27 0.76
C GLY A 30 5.80 10.89 -0.10
N ILE A 31 4.99 11.74 0.55
CA ILE A 31 3.88 12.45 -0.10
C ILE A 31 4.38 13.34 -1.24
N GLY A 32 3.65 13.37 -2.35
CA GLY A 32 3.99 14.22 -3.50
C GLY A 32 5.07 13.64 -4.40
N VAL A 33 5.64 12.48 -4.04
CA VAL A 33 6.64 11.79 -4.86
C VAL A 33 5.93 10.88 -5.86
N ASN A 34 6.46 10.82 -7.08
CA ASN A 34 5.95 9.94 -8.12
C ASN A 34 6.00 8.47 -7.68
N CYS A 35 5.05 7.68 -8.12
CA CYS A 35 4.94 6.25 -7.84
C CYS A 35 4.34 5.52 -9.05
N THR A 36 4.54 4.22 -9.11
CA THR A 36 3.94 3.33 -10.11
C THR A 36 2.85 2.46 -9.48
N THR A 37 3.05 2.09 -8.22
CA THR A 37 2.07 1.36 -7.42
C THR A 37 2.04 1.90 -5.99
N THR A 38 1.00 1.56 -5.24
CA THR A 38 0.88 1.89 -3.81
C THR A 38 2.00 1.28 -2.96
N LEU A 39 2.62 0.20 -3.42
CA LEU A 39 3.80 -0.38 -2.77
C LEU A 39 5.02 0.54 -2.79
N ASP A 40 5.07 1.51 -3.72
CA ASP A 40 6.16 2.49 -3.76
C ASP A 40 6.02 3.55 -2.67
N CYS A 41 4.85 3.73 -2.06
CA CYS A 41 4.57 4.81 -1.12
C CYS A 41 4.73 4.38 0.34
N ASP A 42 5.09 5.32 1.22
CA ASP A 42 5.12 5.12 2.68
C ASP A 42 3.80 4.53 3.21
N PRO A 43 3.84 3.73 4.31
CA PRO A 43 2.64 3.19 4.92
C PRO A 43 1.59 4.28 5.21
N GLY A 44 0.34 4.02 4.82
CA GLY A 44 -0.76 4.97 4.96
C GLY A 44 -0.84 6.02 3.84
N LEU A 45 -0.05 5.90 2.78
CA LEU A 45 -0.17 6.67 1.55
C LEU A 45 -0.61 5.78 0.39
N CYS A 46 -1.47 6.31 -0.48
CA CYS A 46 -1.88 5.65 -1.72
C CYS A 46 -1.17 6.26 -2.92
N CYS A 47 -0.75 5.43 -3.86
CA CYS A 47 -0.33 5.92 -5.17
C CYS A 47 -1.57 6.25 -5.98
N ARG A 48 -1.78 7.52 -6.34
CA ARG A 48 -2.94 7.93 -7.13
C ARG A 48 -2.55 8.53 -8.47
N ASP A 49 -3.24 8.14 -9.52
CA ASP A 49 -3.08 8.76 -10.84
C ASP A 49 -3.71 10.16 -10.89
N ALA A 50 -3.61 10.83 -12.06
CA ALA A 50 -4.18 12.16 -12.27
C ALA A 50 -5.71 12.21 -12.16
N SER A 51 -6.41 11.07 -12.37
CA SER A 51 -7.86 10.95 -12.16
C SER A 51 -8.23 10.74 -10.69
N GLY A 52 -7.22 10.52 -9.85
CA GLY A 52 -7.38 10.21 -8.44
C GLY A 52 -7.70 8.75 -8.17
N GLN A 53 -7.51 7.82 -9.12
CA GLN A 53 -7.66 6.38 -8.88
C GLN A 53 -6.40 5.78 -8.26
N ILE A 54 -6.55 4.74 -7.45
CA ILE A 54 -5.42 4.05 -6.80
C ILE A 54 -4.72 3.13 -7.81
N LEU A 55 -3.40 3.26 -7.91
CA LEU A 55 -2.55 2.32 -8.64
C LEU A 55 -2.12 1.21 -7.66
N THR A 56 -2.52 -0.03 -7.94
CA THR A 56 -2.23 -1.23 -7.13
C THR A 56 -1.30 -2.18 -7.88
N SER A 57 -0.55 -2.99 -7.14
CA SER A 57 0.28 -4.08 -7.66
C SER A 57 -0.53 -5.36 -7.93
N ASP A 58 -1.69 -5.52 -7.27
CA ASP A 58 -2.38 -6.80 -7.17
C ASP A 58 -3.68 -6.75 -7.97
N ILE A 59 -3.60 -7.16 -9.24
CA ILE A 59 -4.80 -7.47 -10.04
C ILE A 59 -4.82 -8.98 -10.32
N GLU A 60 -4.86 -9.81 -9.28
CA GLU A 60 -5.37 -11.18 -9.43
C GLU A 60 -6.90 -11.14 -9.33
N GLY A 61 -7.59 -11.13 -10.47
CA GLY A 61 -9.03 -11.44 -10.54
C GLY A 61 -9.94 -10.44 -11.27
N LEU A 62 -9.43 -9.31 -11.74
CA LEU A 62 -10.14 -8.46 -12.71
C LEU A 62 -9.47 -8.60 -14.08
N LEU A 63 -10.28 -8.70 -15.14
CA LEU A 63 -9.89 -8.64 -16.55
C LEU A 63 -8.66 -7.74 -16.77
N PRO A 64 -7.74 -8.06 -17.71
CA PRO A 64 -6.58 -7.23 -17.97
C PRO A 64 -7.07 -5.82 -18.32
N LEU A 65 -7.04 -4.92 -17.34
CA LEU A 65 -6.94 -3.50 -17.63
C LEU A 65 -5.72 -3.40 -18.53
N PRO A 66 -5.83 -2.73 -19.68
CA PRO A 66 -4.78 -2.71 -20.69
C PRO A 66 -3.46 -2.47 -19.98
N ALA A 67 -2.49 -3.34 -20.29
CA ALA A 67 -1.14 -3.31 -19.73
C ALA A 67 -0.77 -1.87 -19.44
N VAL A 68 -0.53 -1.58 -18.15
CA VAL A 68 -0.28 -0.25 -17.62
C VAL A 68 1.02 0.27 -18.24
N GLU A 69 0.95 0.69 -19.50
CA GLU A 69 2.00 1.43 -20.18
C GLU A 69 2.10 2.77 -19.46
N ASN A 70 3.04 2.86 -18.53
CA ASN A 70 3.53 4.11 -17.97
C ASN A 70 2.51 4.97 -17.21
N THR A 71 1.50 4.39 -16.56
CA THR A 71 0.65 5.17 -15.64
C THR A 71 1.46 5.46 -14.37
N PHE A 72 2.02 6.67 -14.32
CA PHE A 72 2.62 7.21 -13.11
C PHE A 72 1.56 7.90 -12.27
N GLY A 73 1.60 7.63 -10.97
CA GLY A 73 0.83 8.34 -9.97
C GLY A 73 1.72 9.15 -9.05
N THR A 74 1.11 9.69 -8.00
CA THR A 74 1.80 10.41 -6.93
C THR A 74 1.31 9.89 -5.57
N CYS A 75 2.25 9.69 -4.63
CA CYS A 75 1.93 9.26 -3.29
C CYS A 75 1.12 10.34 -2.55
N SER A 76 -0.04 9.94 -2.03
CA SER A 76 -1.04 10.84 -1.47
C SER A 76 -1.60 10.32 -0.14
N ARG A 77 -1.97 11.24 0.75
CA ARG A 77 -2.69 10.92 2.01
C ARG A 77 -4.15 10.53 1.79
N GLN A 78 -4.64 10.60 0.54
CA GLN A 78 -6.00 10.22 0.24
C GLN A 78 -6.14 8.70 0.29
N LEU A 79 -6.53 8.17 1.46
CA LEU A 79 -6.86 6.76 1.69
C LEU A 79 -7.98 6.25 0.78
N GLY A 80 -8.09 4.93 0.64
CA GLY A 80 -9.09 4.25 -0.17
C GLY A 80 -10.53 4.65 0.15
N ARG A 81 -11.30 4.93 -0.91
CA ARG A 81 -12.74 5.21 -0.88
C ARG A 81 -13.51 3.91 -0.98
N GLU A 82 -14.82 3.97 -0.73
CA GLU A 82 -15.67 2.80 -0.85
C GLU A 82 -15.59 2.20 -2.26
N GLY A 83 -15.34 0.89 -2.33
CA GLY A 83 -15.13 0.13 -3.58
C GLY A 83 -13.70 0.16 -4.13
N GLU A 84 -12.80 1.02 -3.61
CA GLU A 84 -11.39 1.03 -4.03
C GLU A 84 -10.57 -0.09 -3.34
N PRO A 85 -9.44 -0.51 -3.95
CA PRO A 85 -8.48 -1.41 -3.30
C PRO A 85 -7.97 -0.85 -1.97
N CYS A 86 -7.66 -1.73 -1.02
CA CYS A 86 -7.35 -1.34 0.36
C CYS A 86 -5.85 -1.35 0.72
N ASP A 87 -4.94 -1.47 -0.26
CA ASP A 87 -3.49 -1.68 -0.03
C ASP A 87 -2.82 -0.56 0.77
N CYS A 88 -3.35 0.66 0.69
CA CYS A 88 -2.89 1.83 1.45
C CYS A 88 -3.76 2.15 2.69
N GLY A 89 -4.74 1.30 3.00
CA GLY A 89 -5.73 1.53 4.03
C GLY A 89 -6.98 2.29 3.54
N CYS A 90 -8.05 2.18 4.31
CA CYS A 90 -9.35 2.73 3.98
C CYS A 90 -9.64 4.03 4.73
N ARG A 91 -10.44 4.91 4.11
CA ARG A 91 -10.98 6.09 4.78
C ARG A 91 -11.80 5.70 6.00
N ARG A 92 -11.83 6.58 7.01
CA ARG A 92 -12.65 6.43 8.22
C ARG A 92 -14.10 6.02 7.89
N GLY A 93 -14.60 5.02 8.61
CA GLY A 93 -15.94 4.45 8.42
C GLY A 93 -15.99 3.26 7.45
N LEU A 94 -14.86 2.93 6.82
CA LEU A 94 -14.70 1.76 5.96
C LEU A 94 -13.71 0.76 6.57
N GLU A 95 -13.91 -0.50 6.26
CA GLU A 95 -12.99 -1.60 6.57
C GLU A 95 -12.53 -2.27 5.28
N CYS A 96 -11.29 -2.74 5.26
CA CYS A 96 -10.86 -3.59 4.16
C CYS A 96 -11.56 -4.94 4.27
N TYR A 97 -12.33 -5.30 3.26
CA TYR A 97 -13.15 -6.50 3.27
C TYR A 97 -13.06 -7.23 1.93
N ARG A 98 -12.95 -8.55 2.02
CA ARG A 98 -13.09 -9.47 0.89
C ARG A 98 -14.43 -10.19 1.04
N PRO A 99 -15.38 -10.03 0.10
CA PRO A 99 -16.63 -10.77 0.16
C PRO A 99 -16.36 -12.27 0.03
N LEU A 100 -17.04 -13.07 0.86
CA LEU A 100 -17.09 -14.51 0.65
C LEU A 100 -17.99 -14.78 -0.55
N THR A 101 -17.36 -15.12 -1.65
CA THR A 101 -17.99 -15.56 -2.89
C THR A 101 -17.43 -16.92 -3.24
N GLY A 102 -18.15 -17.74 -4.00
CA GLY A 102 -17.62 -19.03 -4.42
C GLY A 102 -16.59 -18.95 -5.55
N ARG A 103 -16.33 -17.74 -6.06
CA ARG A 103 -15.16 -17.46 -6.88
C ARG A 103 -13.94 -17.29 -5.98
N CYS A 104 -12.83 -17.94 -6.35
CA CYS A 104 -11.57 -17.63 -5.69
C CYS A 104 -11.24 -16.16 -5.87
N CYS A 105 -10.61 -15.62 -4.83
CA CYS A 105 -9.70 -14.51 -4.98
C CYS A 105 -10.41 -13.17 -5.29
N ALA A 106 -11.65 -12.98 -4.79
CA ALA A 106 -12.31 -11.68 -4.87
C ALA A 106 -11.40 -10.57 -4.31
N PRO A 107 -11.29 -9.40 -4.97
CA PRO A 107 -10.38 -8.36 -4.53
C PRO A 107 -10.79 -7.84 -3.14
N MET A 108 -9.78 -7.45 -2.36
CA MET A 108 -10.01 -6.76 -1.10
C MET A 108 -10.28 -5.29 -1.37
N THR A 109 -11.46 -4.82 -0.97
CA THR A 109 -11.87 -3.43 -1.19
C THR A 109 -12.31 -2.77 0.10
N CYS A 110 -12.17 -1.45 0.14
CA CYS A 110 -12.70 -0.64 1.22
C CYS A 110 -14.23 -0.67 1.17
N THR A 111 -14.85 -1.22 2.21
CA THR A 111 -16.30 -1.46 2.28
C THR A 111 -16.86 -0.82 3.55
N ASN A 112 -18.11 -0.38 3.53
CA ASN A 112 -18.79 0.15 4.71
C ASN A 112 -18.64 -0.76 5.95
N ALA A 113 -18.07 -0.23 7.05
CA ALA A 113 -17.75 -1.01 8.24
C ALA A 113 -19.00 -1.65 8.89
N ALA A 114 -20.16 -0.99 8.84
CA ALA A 114 -21.39 -1.56 9.39
C ALA A 114 -21.89 -2.76 8.56
N TYR A 115 -21.67 -2.73 7.24
CA TYR A 115 -21.94 -3.88 6.37
C TYR A 115 -20.95 -5.01 6.65
N VAL A 116 -19.65 -4.72 6.75
CA VAL A 116 -18.61 -5.72 7.06
C VAL A 116 -18.92 -6.44 8.37
N ARG A 117 -19.33 -5.70 9.42
CA ARG A 117 -19.76 -6.29 10.69
C ARG A 117 -20.94 -7.25 10.52
N LYS A 118 -21.99 -6.84 9.80
CA LYS A 118 -23.15 -7.72 9.51
C LYS A 118 -22.74 -8.98 8.75
N GLN A 119 -21.83 -8.86 7.79
CA GLN A 119 -21.32 -10.01 7.05
C GLN A 119 -20.52 -10.95 7.95
N ARG A 120 -19.65 -10.41 8.82
CA ARG A 120 -18.89 -11.21 9.78
C ARG A 120 -19.82 -12.01 10.69
N GLU A 121 -20.81 -11.37 11.29
CA GLU A 121 -21.81 -12.03 12.14
C GLU A 121 -22.61 -13.10 11.39
N TYR A 122 -22.96 -12.86 10.12
CA TYR A 122 -23.63 -13.84 9.28
C TYR A 122 -22.76 -15.06 9.01
N TRP A 123 -21.51 -14.84 8.56
CA TRP A 123 -20.60 -15.93 8.22
C TRP A 123 -20.16 -16.74 9.43
N GLU A 124 -19.93 -16.11 10.59
CA GLU A 124 -19.64 -16.81 11.84
C GLU A 124 -20.75 -17.80 12.22
N LYS A 125 -22.01 -17.39 12.09
CA LYS A 125 -23.17 -18.28 12.32
C LYS A 125 -23.28 -19.35 11.24
N CYS A 126 -23.09 -18.97 9.98
CA CYS A 126 -23.14 -19.87 8.84
C CYS A 126 -22.10 -20.99 8.95
N PHE A 127 -20.86 -20.67 9.31
CA PHE A 127 -19.79 -21.67 9.49
C PHE A 127 -20.02 -22.62 10.67
N SER A 128 -20.89 -22.23 11.61
CA SER A 128 -21.28 -23.05 12.74
C SER A 128 -22.50 -23.94 12.45
N ASP A 129 -23.19 -23.71 11.33
CA ASP A 129 -24.39 -24.44 10.91
C ASP A 129 -24.06 -25.37 9.72
N PRO A 130 -24.17 -26.70 9.88
CA PRO A 130 -23.87 -27.66 8.82
C PRO A 130 -24.83 -27.58 7.62
N THR A 131 -25.96 -26.88 7.76
CA THR A 131 -26.94 -26.68 6.68
C THR A 131 -26.75 -25.38 5.93
N CYS A 132 -25.80 -24.53 6.35
CA CYS A 132 -25.61 -23.24 5.71
C CYS A 132 -25.09 -23.40 4.27
N PRO A 133 -25.73 -22.76 3.28
CA PRO A 133 -25.28 -22.84 1.89
C PRO A 133 -24.03 -21.97 1.71
N LEU A 134 -22.85 -22.60 1.73
CA LEU A 134 -21.60 -21.93 1.41
C LEU A 134 -21.60 -21.49 -0.07
N PRO A 135 -21.02 -20.32 -0.39
CA PRO A 135 -20.86 -19.88 -1.77
C PRO A 135 -20.02 -20.89 -2.58
N VAL A 136 -20.51 -21.27 -3.77
CA VAL A 136 -19.84 -22.16 -4.75
C VAL A 136 -19.32 -21.42 -5.97
#